data_AF-A0A1E7ZA64-F1
#
_entry.id   AF-A0A1E7ZA64-F1
#
_cell.length_a   1.000
_cell.length_b   1.000
_cell.length_c   1.000
_cell.angle_alpha   90.00
_cell.angle_beta   90.00
_cell.angle_gamma   90.00
#
_symmetry.space_group_name_H-M   'P 1'
#
loop_
_entity.id
_entity.type
_entity.pdbx_description
1 polymer ?
#
loop_
_entity_poly.entity_id
_entity_poly.type
_entity_poly.pdbx_seq_one_letter_code
_entity_poly.pdbx_strand_id
1 'polypeptide(L)'
;MNNKFFKSLVACFALATSGMANAGLLTYEGATQNVGNCIPFGCPDSYGPHMGFVYQDIDAFTLNVGDTIAFDIGAVNDSELSFDLSLSATTVNGGTTAAGFSFVSSLGAGFYGDTVVGNYDLIFTATNTFTFNGGGLIVDFLNTNGPVNDFTYDQNLVYGNNNPNAVGRYYRGATAGDVSEFDSYSVGNFQVNTFDAIQPPTTVPEPSTLAVLALSLMGFASRKFSIKAK
;
A
#
# COMPACT_ATOMS: atom_id res chain seq x y z
N MET A 1 -48.79 24.29 10.28
CA MET A 1 -47.31 24.32 10.36
C MET A 1 -46.75 23.68 9.11
N ASN A 2 -45.83 24.38 8.44
CA ASN A 2 -45.39 24.09 7.08
C ASN A 2 -44.47 22.85 6.98
N ASN A 3 -44.82 21.93 6.09
CA ASN A 3 -44.18 20.63 5.80
C ASN A 3 -42.79 20.71 5.14
N LYS A 4 -41.97 21.70 5.48
CA LYS A 4 -40.64 21.89 4.86
C LYS A 4 -39.47 21.48 5.77
N PHE A 5 -39.66 21.47 7.09
CA PHE A 5 -38.58 21.14 8.04
C PHE A 5 -38.31 19.63 8.16
N PHE A 6 -39.33 18.80 7.95
CA PHE A 6 -39.24 17.34 8.10
C PHE A 6 -38.55 16.63 6.93
N LYS A 7 -38.39 17.31 5.78
CA LYS A 7 -37.68 16.76 4.62
C LYS A 7 -36.17 16.97 4.69
N SER A 8 -35.69 17.84 5.60
CA SER A 8 -34.26 18.16 5.72
C SER A 8 -33.49 17.24 6.66
N LEU A 9 -34.17 16.52 7.57
CA LEU A 9 -33.52 15.67 8.57
C LEU A 9 -33.17 14.27 8.02
N VAL A 10 -33.87 13.81 6.99
CA VAL A 10 -33.66 12.48 6.37
C VAL A 10 -32.46 12.46 5.42
N ALA A 11 -31.98 13.61 4.96
CA ALA A 11 -30.81 13.70 4.08
C ALA A 11 -29.46 13.64 4.84
N CYS A 12 -29.43 14.00 6.12
CA CYS A 12 -28.16 14.08 6.88
C CYS A 12 -27.72 12.76 7.53
N PHE A 13 -28.58 11.75 7.60
CA PHE A 13 -28.26 10.46 8.26
C PHE A 13 -27.81 9.35 7.30
N ALA A 14 -27.79 9.60 5.99
CA ALA A 14 -27.35 8.63 4.98
C ALA A 14 -25.88 8.79 4.55
N LEU A 15 -25.13 9.73 5.17
CA LEU A 15 -23.66 9.84 5.01
C LEU A 15 -22.89 9.22 6.18
N ALA A 16 -23.55 8.44 7.03
CA ALA A 16 -22.91 7.68 8.09
C ALA A 16 -22.13 6.49 7.51
N THR A 17 -20.87 6.74 7.17
CA THR A 17 -19.74 5.81 7.31
C THR A 17 -19.99 4.40 6.80
N SER A 18 -20.05 4.23 5.48
CA SER A 18 -19.57 2.99 4.88
C SER A 18 -18.04 3.03 4.92
N GLY A 19 -17.46 2.67 6.07
CA GLY A 19 -16.07 2.25 6.14
C GLY A 19 -15.94 0.92 5.40
N MET A 20 -15.88 0.99 4.08
CA MET A 20 -15.50 -0.15 3.26
C MET A 20 -14.00 -0.33 3.48
N ALA A 21 -13.61 -1.16 4.44
CA ALA A 21 -12.32 -1.83 4.36
C ALA A 21 -12.42 -2.73 3.13
N ASN A 22 -11.97 -2.22 2.00
CA ASN A 22 -11.81 -3.01 0.80
C ASN A 22 -10.35 -3.45 0.79
N ALA A 23 -10.10 -4.75 0.69
CA ALA A 23 -8.78 -5.24 0.35
C ALA A 23 -8.32 -4.50 -0.91
N GLY A 24 -7.24 -3.74 -0.79
CA GLY A 24 -6.81 -2.78 -1.80
C GLY A 24 -5.51 -3.27 -2.43
N LEU A 25 -5.55 -3.51 -3.74
CA LEU A 25 -4.34 -3.59 -4.54
C LEU A 25 -4.05 -2.20 -5.11
N LEU A 26 -2.99 -1.57 -4.63
CA LEU A 26 -2.45 -0.33 -5.17
C LEU A 26 -1.22 -0.67 -6.00
N THR A 27 -1.16 -0.19 -7.24
CA THR A 27 -0.04 -0.44 -8.15
C THR A 27 0.54 0.88 -8.61
N TYR A 28 1.85 1.05 -8.41
CA TYR A 28 2.58 2.26 -8.75
C TYR A 28 3.66 1.91 -9.76
N GLU A 29 3.34 2.10 -11.04
CA GLU A 29 4.19 1.74 -12.15
C GLU A 29 4.21 2.80 -13.26
N GLY A 30 5.34 2.87 -13.98
CA GLY A 30 5.46 3.72 -15.16
C GLY A 30 4.99 3.05 -16.45
N ALA A 31 5.00 3.81 -17.54
CA ALA A 31 4.74 3.30 -18.87
C ALA A 31 5.93 2.49 -19.39
N THR A 32 5.67 1.43 -20.15
CA THR A 32 6.70 0.57 -20.76
C THR A 32 7.70 0.05 -19.71
N GLN A 33 7.42 -1.14 -19.20
CA GLN A 33 8.27 -1.84 -18.25
C GLN A 33 9.64 -2.17 -18.87
N ASN A 34 10.72 -1.90 -18.15
CA ASN A 34 12.08 -2.26 -18.52
C ASN A 34 12.72 -3.03 -17.37
N VAL A 35 13.58 -3.98 -17.71
CA VAL A 35 14.49 -4.61 -16.77
C VAL A 35 15.84 -3.94 -16.92
N GLY A 36 16.37 -3.42 -15.82
CA GLY A 36 17.64 -2.72 -15.83
C GLY A 36 17.96 -2.17 -14.46
N ASN A 37 19.23 -1.84 -14.26
CA ASN A 37 19.80 -1.50 -12.96
C ASN A 37 19.93 -2.68 -12.00
N CYS A 38 21.01 -2.66 -11.23
CA CYS A 38 21.25 -3.62 -10.16
C CYS A 38 20.86 -3.08 -8.78
N ILE A 39 20.69 -1.76 -8.62
CA ILE A 39 20.37 -1.19 -7.32
C ILE A 39 18.85 -1.22 -7.12
N PRO A 40 18.33 -1.71 -5.98
CA PRO A 40 19.08 -2.25 -4.84
C PRO A 40 19.29 -3.78 -4.89
N PHE A 41 18.61 -4.49 -5.80
CA PHE A 41 18.43 -5.94 -5.68
C PHE A 41 19.56 -6.79 -6.25
N GLY A 42 20.18 -6.43 -7.37
CA GLY A 42 21.28 -7.19 -8.00
C GLY A 42 22.69 -6.66 -7.77
N CYS A 43 22.89 -5.78 -6.79
CA CYS A 43 24.23 -5.39 -6.34
C CYS A 43 24.21 -4.86 -4.89
N PRO A 44 23.64 -5.63 -3.94
CA PRO A 44 23.51 -5.17 -2.57
C PRO A 44 24.88 -4.86 -1.93
N ASP A 45 24.95 -3.89 -1.03
CA ASP A 45 26.18 -3.40 -0.35
C ASP A 45 27.31 -2.85 -1.24
N SER A 46 27.19 -2.89 -2.56
CA SER A 46 28.24 -2.39 -3.47
C SER A 46 28.56 -0.90 -3.25
N TYR A 47 27.57 -0.16 -2.75
CA TYR A 47 27.65 1.27 -2.52
C TYR A 47 27.39 1.60 -1.04
N GLY A 48 26.51 0.89 -0.36
CA GLY A 48 26.30 1.02 1.08
C GLY A 48 25.22 0.06 1.59
N PRO A 49 25.06 -0.06 2.92
CA PRO A 49 24.10 -0.99 3.51
C PRO A 49 22.64 -0.61 3.23
N HIS A 50 22.36 0.69 3.07
CA HIS A 50 21.03 1.20 2.78
C HIS A 50 20.93 1.74 1.36
N MET A 51 19.88 1.32 0.66
CA MET A 51 19.48 1.79 -0.67
C MET A 51 17.96 1.84 -0.73
N GLY A 52 17.41 2.60 -1.66
CA GLY A 52 15.97 2.58 -1.83
C GLY A 52 15.42 3.64 -2.76
N PHE A 53 14.13 3.89 -2.61
CA PHE A 53 13.33 4.65 -3.55
C PHE A 53 12.57 5.77 -2.84
N VAL A 54 12.37 6.87 -3.55
CA VAL A 54 11.54 7.99 -3.15
C VAL A 54 10.41 8.15 -4.17
N TYR A 55 9.19 8.20 -3.65
CA TYR A 55 7.97 8.34 -4.41
C TYR A 55 7.19 9.58 -3.99
N GLN A 56 6.26 9.99 -4.85
CA GLN A 56 5.30 11.06 -4.65
C GLN A 56 3.89 10.61 -5.03
N ASP A 57 2.89 11.35 -4.56
CA ASP A 57 1.49 11.14 -4.90
C ASP A 57 1.00 9.70 -4.66
N ILE A 58 1.54 9.06 -3.62
CA ILE A 58 1.13 7.73 -3.18
C ILE A 58 -0.16 7.86 -2.37
N ASP A 59 -1.11 6.96 -2.57
CA ASP A 59 -2.37 6.96 -1.83
C ASP A 59 -2.14 6.59 -0.36
N ALA A 60 -3.09 6.95 0.49
CA ALA A 60 -3.07 6.50 1.88
C ALA A 60 -3.30 4.98 1.95
N PHE A 61 -2.54 4.29 2.80
CA PHE A 61 -2.72 2.86 3.07
C PHE A 61 -2.31 2.54 4.51
N THR A 62 -2.77 1.38 5.00
CA THR A 62 -2.27 0.80 6.25
C THR A 62 -1.90 -0.64 5.97
N LEU A 63 -0.64 -0.97 6.22
CA LEU A 63 -0.16 -2.35 6.26
C LEU A 63 -0.44 -2.90 7.65
N ASN A 64 -1.32 -3.89 7.74
CA ASN A 64 -1.45 -4.76 8.90
C ASN A 64 -0.47 -5.93 8.80
N VAL A 65 -0.27 -6.65 9.90
CA VAL A 65 0.54 -7.88 9.88
C VAL A 65 -0.09 -8.87 8.89
N GLY A 66 0.71 -9.35 7.94
CA GLY A 66 0.28 -10.23 6.85
C GLY A 66 -0.01 -9.51 5.52
N ASP A 67 -0.17 -8.18 5.51
CA ASP A 67 -0.25 -7.39 4.28
C ASP A 67 1.09 -7.40 3.55
N THR A 68 1.07 -7.17 2.24
CA THR A 68 2.30 -7.20 1.46
C THR A 68 2.58 -5.89 0.77
N ILE A 69 3.87 -5.59 0.67
CA ILE A 69 4.42 -4.66 -0.29
C ILE A 69 5.40 -5.44 -1.15
N ALA A 70 5.25 -5.32 -2.47
CA ALA A 70 5.98 -6.14 -3.41
C ALA A 70 6.63 -5.27 -4.49
N PHE A 71 7.82 -5.68 -4.91
CA PHE A 71 8.54 -5.09 -6.02
C PHE A 71 8.71 -6.15 -7.10
N ASP A 72 8.93 -5.69 -8.31
CA ASP A 72 9.08 -6.57 -9.47
C ASP A 72 10.55 -6.65 -9.86
N ILE A 73 11.05 -7.87 -10.03
CA ILE A 73 12.36 -8.13 -10.62
C ILE A 73 12.23 -8.98 -11.87
N GLY A 74 13.03 -8.66 -12.88
CA GLY A 74 12.92 -9.21 -14.23
C GLY A 74 14.07 -10.13 -14.62
N ALA A 75 14.93 -10.47 -13.66
CA ALA A 75 16.00 -11.44 -13.82
C ALA A 75 16.28 -12.16 -12.50
N VAL A 76 16.72 -13.41 -12.62
CA VAL A 76 17.22 -14.21 -11.49
C VAL A 76 18.59 -13.68 -11.09
N ASN A 77 18.75 -13.37 -9.81
CA ASN A 77 20.02 -12.95 -9.23
C ASN A 77 20.94 -14.16 -9.03
N ASP A 78 22.24 -13.99 -9.23
CA ASP A 78 23.23 -15.05 -8.98
C ASP A 78 23.47 -15.35 -7.48
N SER A 79 22.99 -14.47 -6.62
CA SER A 79 23.07 -14.56 -5.16
C SER A 79 21.71 -14.35 -4.51
N GLU A 80 21.52 -14.96 -3.34
CA GLU A 80 20.28 -14.84 -2.58
C GLU A 80 20.03 -13.37 -2.19
N LEU A 81 18.81 -12.90 -2.40
CA LEU A 81 18.37 -11.59 -1.96
C LEU A 81 17.97 -11.66 -0.49
N SER A 82 18.43 -10.71 0.31
CA SER A 82 18.08 -10.62 1.73
C SER A 82 18.08 -9.16 2.18
N PHE A 83 16.90 -8.65 2.51
CA PHE A 83 16.70 -7.25 2.84
C PHE A 83 15.74 -7.08 4.01
N ASP A 84 16.04 -6.12 4.87
CA ASP A 84 15.05 -5.51 5.77
C ASP A 84 14.42 -4.32 5.07
N LEU A 85 13.09 -4.26 5.11
CA LEU A 85 12.29 -3.18 4.56
C LEU A 85 11.84 -2.23 5.69
N SER A 86 12.18 -0.96 5.51
CA SER A 86 11.67 0.14 6.33
C SER A 86 10.99 1.20 5.47
N LEU A 87 9.91 1.78 5.99
CA LEU A 87 9.12 2.79 5.30
C LEU A 87 9.06 4.09 6.09
N SER A 88 9.03 5.22 5.39
CA SER A 88 8.80 6.54 5.99
C SER A 88 7.98 7.43 5.08
N ALA A 89 7.11 8.25 5.65
CA ALA A 89 6.58 9.39 4.92
C ALA A 89 7.68 10.45 4.72
N THR A 90 7.67 11.11 3.58
CA THR A 90 8.43 12.35 3.39
C THR A 90 7.77 13.50 4.14
N THR A 91 8.54 14.50 4.58
CA THR A 91 7.98 15.71 5.21
C THR A 91 7.26 16.62 4.21
N VAL A 92 7.55 16.46 2.91
CA VAL A 92 6.94 17.17 1.79
C VAL A 92 6.76 16.17 0.66
N ASN A 93 5.57 16.10 0.05
CA ASN A 93 5.29 15.25 -1.11
C ASN A 93 6.32 15.51 -2.24
N GLY A 94 6.99 14.45 -2.71
CA GLY A 94 8.09 14.54 -3.67
C GLY A 94 9.44 14.96 -3.09
N GLY A 95 9.53 15.17 -1.77
CA GLY A 95 10.76 15.51 -1.07
C GLY A 95 11.55 14.27 -0.64
N THR A 96 12.76 14.51 -0.12
CA THR A 96 13.69 13.44 0.28
C THR A 96 13.96 13.38 1.79
N THR A 97 13.34 14.28 2.57
CA THR A 97 13.47 14.28 4.04
C THR A 97 12.43 13.36 4.66
N ALA A 98 12.89 12.32 5.36
CA ALA A 98 12.02 11.38 6.07
C ALA A 98 11.40 12.00 7.33
N ALA A 99 10.15 11.65 7.64
CA ALA A 99 9.47 12.00 8.89
C ALA A 99 9.83 11.04 10.04
N GLY A 100 10.43 9.89 9.72
CA GLY A 100 10.82 8.84 10.65
C GLY A 100 10.56 7.46 10.06
N PHE A 101 11.56 6.58 10.10
CA PHE A 101 11.43 5.23 9.55
C PHE A 101 10.79 4.26 10.54
N SER A 102 9.95 3.40 10.00
CA SER A 102 9.39 2.24 10.68
C SER A 102 9.82 0.99 9.93
N PHE A 103 10.41 0.03 10.66
CA PHE A 103 10.65 -1.30 10.14
C PHE A 103 9.31 -2.01 9.86
N VAL A 104 9.20 -2.67 8.71
CA VAL A 104 7.97 -3.33 8.25
C VAL A 104 8.15 -4.85 8.19
N SER A 105 9.20 -5.33 7.51
CA SER A 105 9.42 -6.76 7.29
C SER A 105 10.88 -7.03 6.92
N SER A 106 11.30 -8.28 7.09
CA SER A 106 12.45 -8.84 6.37
C SER A 106 11.97 -9.67 5.17
N LEU A 107 12.77 -9.75 4.13
CA LEU A 107 12.55 -10.67 3.02
C LEU A 107 12.76 -12.12 3.50
N GLY A 108 11.97 -13.06 2.97
CA GLY A 108 12.17 -14.48 3.24
C GLY A 108 13.48 -15.01 2.64
N ALA A 109 14.09 -16.00 3.30
CA ALA A 109 15.29 -16.67 2.78
C ALA A 109 14.98 -17.50 1.52
N GLY A 110 16.01 -17.72 0.71
CA GLY A 110 16.00 -18.53 -0.51
C GLY A 110 15.42 -17.83 -1.73
N PHE A 111 15.30 -16.50 -1.71
CA PHE A 111 14.73 -15.74 -2.83
C PHE A 111 15.83 -15.23 -3.77
N TYR A 112 15.65 -15.48 -5.07
CA TYR A 112 16.60 -15.07 -6.12
C TYR A 112 15.90 -14.29 -7.25
N GLY A 113 14.57 -14.17 -7.21
CA GLY A 113 13.77 -13.63 -8.30
C GLY A 113 13.44 -14.58 -9.43
N ASP A 114 12.70 -14.05 -10.40
CA ASP A 114 12.40 -14.71 -11.66
C ASP A 114 12.58 -13.77 -12.87
N THR A 115 12.11 -14.20 -14.05
CA THR A 115 12.24 -13.43 -15.31
C THR A 115 10.90 -12.87 -15.81
N VAL A 116 9.88 -12.82 -14.95
CA VAL A 116 8.49 -12.53 -15.32
C VAL A 116 8.10 -11.13 -14.88
N VAL A 117 8.34 -10.17 -15.77
CA VAL A 117 7.93 -8.78 -15.55
C VAL A 117 6.42 -8.65 -15.30
N GLY A 118 6.06 -7.93 -14.25
CA GLY A 118 4.71 -7.58 -13.84
C GLY A 118 4.05 -8.55 -12.87
N ASN A 119 4.80 -9.53 -12.34
CA ASN A 119 4.27 -10.45 -11.33
C ASN A 119 4.58 -10.02 -9.88
N TYR A 120 5.44 -9.02 -9.68
CA TYR A 120 5.78 -8.46 -8.37
C TYR A 120 6.23 -9.55 -7.39
N ASP A 121 7.22 -10.33 -7.80
CA ASP A 121 7.74 -11.52 -7.13
C ASP A 121 8.55 -11.23 -5.85
N LEU A 122 9.16 -10.05 -5.72
CA LEU A 122 9.89 -9.66 -4.52
C LEU A 122 8.91 -9.16 -3.44
N ILE A 123 8.34 -10.11 -2.69
CA ILE A 123 7.25 -9.86 -1.73
C ILE A 123 7.79 -9.69 -0.30
N PHE A 124 7.50 -8.55 0.33
CA PHE A 124 7.69 -8.30 1.76
C PHE A 124 6.35 -8.40 2.49
N THR A 125 6.22 -9.39 3.36
CA THR A 125 5.01 -9.60 4.18
C THR A 125 5.16 -8.89 5.52
N ALA A 126 4.40 -7.83 5.73
CA ALA A 126 4.46 -6.98 6.91
C ALA A 126 4.38 -7.81 8.21
N THR A 127 5.40 -7.64 9.06
CA THR A 127 5.47 -8.21 10.42
C THR A 127 5.13 -7.17 11.49
N ASN A 128 5.14 -5.90 11.10
CA ASN A 128 4.74 -4.76 11.92
C ASN A 128 3.72 -3.91 11.16
N THR A 129 2.81 -3.28 11.90
CA THR A 129 1.84 -2.36 11.30
C THR A 129 2.53 -1.06 10.87
N PHE A 130 2.16 -0.56 9.68
CA PHE A 130 2.58 0.74 9.18
C PHE A 130 1.39 1.50 8.61
N THR A 131 1.16 2.72 9.08
CA THR A 131 0.09 3.60 8.58
C THR A 131 0.70 4.76 7.81
N PHE A 132 0.25 4.92 6.56
CA PHE A 132 0.66 5.98 5.67
C PHE A 132 -0.53 6.83 5.25
N ASN A 133 -0.42 8.15 5.42
CA ASN A 133 -1.52 9.09 5.17
C ASN A 133 -1.58 9.59 3.72
N GLY A 134 -0.74 9.07 2.83
CA GLY A 134 -0.61 9.51 1.45
C GLY A 134 0.44 10.62 1.25
N GLY A 135 0.78 10.88 0.00
CA GLY A 135 1.79 11.87 -0.42
C GLY A 135 3.12 11.23 -0.77
N GLY A 136 4.24 11.76 -0.25
CA GLY A 136 5.56 11.23 -0.57
C GLY A 136 5.98 10.11 0.38
N LEU A 137 6.53 9.05 -0.19
CA LEU A 137 6.94 7.82 0.50
C LEU A 137 8.42 7.56 0.22
N ILE A 138 9.17 7.23 1.27
CA ILE A 138 10.52 6.67 1.15
C ILE A 138 10.46 5.20 1.53
N VAL A 139 10.98 4.37 0.63
CA VAL A 139 11.21 2.95 0.81
C VAL A 139 12.70 2.76 1.03
N ASP A 140 13.07 2.08 2.11
CA ASP A 140 14.46 1.79 2.46
C ASP A 140 14.66 0.28 2.59
N PHE A 141 15.70 -0.19 1.92
CA PHE A 141 16.18 -1.55 1.99
C PHE A 141 17.54 -1.56 2.66
N LEU A 142 17.62 -2.24 3.79
CA LEU A 142 18.88 -2.61 4.42
C LEU A 142 19.24 -4.02 3.97
N ASN A 143 20.36 -4.19 3.28
CA ASN A 143 20.86 -5.53 2.96
C ASN A 143 21.32 -6.25 4.24
N THR A 144 20.81 -7.46 4.45
CA THR A 144 21.10 -8.28 5.64
C THR A 144 22.03 -9.46 5.37
N ASN A 145 22.42 -9.69 4.12
CA ASN A 145 23.46 -10.66 3.78
C ASN A 145 24.88 -10.17 4.14
N GLY A 146 25.01 -8.90 4.52
CA GLY A 146 26.30 -8.22 4.64
C GLY A 146 26.94 -7.99 3.26
N PRO A 147 28.24 -7.65 3.20
CA PRO A 147 28.92 -7.37 1.95
C PRO A 147 29.04 -8.66 1.13
N VAL A 148 28.06 -8.90 0.26
CA VAL A 148 28.11 -9.96 -0.74
C VAL A 148 29.00 -9.46 -1.87
N ASN A 149 30.04 -10.22 -2.20
CA ASN A 149 30.79 -9.99 -3.42
C ASN A 149 29.97 -10.50 -4.61
N ASP A 150 28.95 -9.74 -4.99
CA ASP A 150 28.30 -9.86 -6.28
C ASP A 150 29.20 -9.16 -7.31
N PHE A 151 29.71 -9.92 -8.28
CA PHE A 151 30.60 -9.41 -9.31
C PHE A 151 29.91 -9.21 -10.66
N THR A 152 28.66 -9.67 -10.80
CA THR A 152 27.92 -9.61 -12.07
C THR A 152 27.06 -8.35 -12.14
N TYR A 153 26.69 -7.77 -10.98
CA TYR A 153 25.85 -6.58 -10.89
C TYR A 153 24.57 -6.79 -11.72
N ASP A 154 23.90 -7.91 -11.45
CA ASP A 154 22.76 -8.39 -12.22
C ASP A 154 21.71 -7.28 -12.37
N GLN A 155 21.39 -6.96 -13.62
CA GLN A 155 20.43 -5.91 -13.95
C GLN A 155 19.03 -6.51 -13.84
N ASN A 156 18.48 -6.54 -12.62
CA ASN A 156 17.24 -7.26 -12.31
C ASN A 156 16.07 -6.35 -11.93
N LEU A 157 16.29 -5.07 -11.62
CA LEU A 157 15.21 -4.19 -11.22
C LEU A 157 14.23 -3.94 -12.37
N VAL A 158 12.93 -4.10 -12.11
CA VAL A 158 11.89 -3.63 -13.03
C VAL A 158 11.47 -2.21 -12.67
N TYR A 159 11.50 -1.34 -13.67
CA TYR A 159 11.03 0.03 -13.58
C TYR A 159 10.26 0.43 -14.85
N GLY A 160 9.32 1.36 -14.69
CA GLY A 160 8.59 1.96 -15.81
C GLY A 160 9.17 3.31 -16.20
N ASN A 161 9.24 3.60 -17.51
CA ASN A 161 9.57 4.94 -17.98
C ASN A 161 8.44 5.91 -17.63
N ASN A 162 8.78 7.17 -17.34
CA ASN A 162 7.80 8.22 -17.02
C ASN A 162 6.82 7.83 -15.89
N ASN A 163 7.26 7.05 -14.89
CA ASN A 163 6.45 6.76 -13.72
C ASN A 163 6.11 8.09 -12.99
N PRO A 164 4.84 8.52 -12.94
CA PRO A 164 4.48 9.81 -12.36
C PRO A 164 4.70 9.87 -10.85
N ASN A 165 4.73 8.70 -10.19
CA ASN A 165 4.95 8.58 -8.76
C ASN A 165 6.43 8.47 -8.40
N ALA A 166 7.32 8.24 -9.37
CA ALA A 166 8.74 8.10 -9.10
C ALA A 166 9.43 9.47 -8.98
N VAL A 167 10.10 9.71 -7.86
CA VAL A 167 10.95 10.90 -7.66
C VAL A 167 12.40 10.55 -7.96
N GLY A 168 12.86 9.44 -7.38
CA GLY A 168 14.21 8.95 -7.61
C GLY A 168 14.57 7.84 -6.64
N ARG A 169 15.86 7.56 -6.57
CA ARG A 169 16.44 6.52 -5.75
C ARG A 169 17.72 7.02 -5.11
N TYR A 170 18.01 6.51 -3.94
CA TYR A 170 19.33 6.66 -3.34
C TYR A 170 20.02 5.31 -3.37
N TYR A 171 21.27 5.33 -3.84
CA TYR A 171 22.04 4.14 -4.10
C TYR A 171 23.14 3.93 -3.06
N ARG A 172 23.30 4.86 -2.11
CA ARG A 172 24.31 4.75 -1.06
C ARG A 172 23.88 5.53 0.18
N GLY A 173 23.43 4.81 1.19
CA GLY A 173 23.10 5.36 2.50
C GLY A 173 23.85 4.66 3.64
N ALA A 174 24.37 5.44 4.59
CA ALA A 174 24.93 4.89 5.82
C ALA A 174 23.85 4.49 6.84
N THR A 175 22.66 5.09 6.73
CA THR A 175 21.49 4.85 7.57
C THR A 175 20.23 4.93 6.72
N ALA A 176 19.11 4.44 7.25
CA ALA A 176 17.83 4.48 6.54
C ALA A 176 17.47 5.90 6.06
N GLY A 177 17.20 6.04 4.76
CA GLY A 177 16.87 7.32 4.11
C GLY A 177 18.01 8.35 4.05
N ASP A 178 19.27 7.92 4.15
CA ASP A 178 20.41 8.74 3.76
C ASP A 178 20.43 8.90 2.22
N VAL A 179 19.77 9.97 1.77
CA VAL A 179 19.61 10.35 0.36
C VAL A 179 20.73 11.24 -0.17
N SER A 180 21.92 11.23 0.45
CA SER A 180 23.05 12.05 0.03
C SER A 180 23.57 11.70 -1.37
N GLU A 181 23.45 10.42 -1.75
CA GLU A 181 23.79 9.91 -3.07
C GLU A 181 22.51 9.43 -3.78
N PHE A 182 21.89 10.36 -4.51
CA PHE A 182 20.55 10.23 -5.08
C PHE A 182 20.52 10.59 -6.58
N ASP A 183 19.75 9.84 -7.36
CA ASP A 183 19.48 10.12 -8.77
C ASP A 183 17.99 9.83 -9.10
N SER A 184 17.55 10.19 -10.30
CA SER A 184 16.18 9.95 -10.77
C SER A 184 16.08 8.78 -11.77
N TYR A 185 17.10 7.93 -11.83
CA TYR A 185 17.19 6.83 -12.78
C TYR A 185 16.57 5.57 -12.18
N SER A 186 15.87 4.76 -12.99
CA SER A 186 15.36 3.43 -12.61
C SER A 186 14.79 3.31 -11.18
N VAL A 187 13.64 3.94 -10.94
CA VAL A 187 12.91 3.80 -9.67
C VAL A 187 11.98 2.60 -9.76
N GLY A 188 12.09 1.66 -8.82
CA GLY A 188 11.36 0.40 -8.85
C GLY A 188 9.84 0.59 -8.87
N ASN A 189 9.15 -0.20 -9.67
CA ASN A 189 7.70 -0.29 -9.57
C ASN A 189 7.32 -1.12 -8.34
N PHE A 190 6.20 -0.80 -7.71
CA PHE A 190 5.77 -1.53 -6.53
C PHE A 190 4.26 -1.65 -6.42
N GLN A 191 3.86 -2.67 -5.66
CA GLN A 191 2.48 -2.92 -5.28
C GLN A 191 2.33 -2.93 -3.77
N VAL A 192 1.19 -2.43 -3.30
CA VAL A 192 0.73 -2.59 -1.93
C VAL A 192 -0.54 -3.41 -1.97
N ASN A 193 -0.56 -4.52 -1.26
CA ASN A 193 -1.72 -5.39 -1.13
C ASN A 193 -2.11 -5.46 0.36
N THR A 194 -3.17 -4.75 0.71
CA THR A 194 -3.74 -4.79 2.05
C THR A 194 -4.78 -5.91 2.11
N PHE A 195 -4.46 -6.99 2.82
CA PHE A 195 -5.41 -8.05 3.12
C PHE A 195 -6.34 -7.56 4.23
N ASP A 196 -7.65 -7.76 4.04
CA ASP A 196 -8.58 -7.65 5.15
C ASP A 196 -8.54 -8.97 5.94
N ALA A 197 -7.52 -9.14 6.79
CA ALA A 197 -7.33 -10.37 7.56
C ALA A 197 -8.40 -10.60 8.64
N ILE A 198 -9.36 -9.68 8.80
CA ILE A 198 -10.46 -9.78 9.78
C ILE A 198 -11.76 -9.21 9.19
N GLN A 199 -12.27 -9.78 8.10
CA GLN A 199 -13.71 -9.99 8.03
C GLN A 199 -14.01 -11.45 8.39
N PRO A 200 -14.41 -11.77 9.65
CA PRO A 200 -15.45 -12.79 9.80
C PRO A 200 -16.53 -12.46 8.77
N PRO A 201 -17.15 -13.46 8.09
CA PRO A 201 -18.15 -13.20 7.06
C PRO A 201 -19.04 -12.12 7.61
N THR A 202 -19.10 -10.95 6.95
CA THR A 202 -19.94 -9.86 7.43
C THR A 202 -21.25 -10.52 7.74
N THR A 203 -21.63 -10.59 9.01
CA THR A 203 -22.99 -10.99 9.33
C THR A 203 -23.76 -9.97 8.55
N VAL A 204 -24.37 -10.42 7.45
CA VAL A 204 -25.19 -9.59 6.57
C VAL A 204 -25.99 -8.76 7.56
N PRO A 205 -25.83 -7.42 7.60
CA PRO A 205 -26.61 -6.64 8.54
C PRO A 205 -28.03 -7.06 8.24
N GLU A 206 -28.70 -7.74 9.17
CA GLU A 206 -30.11 -8.03 8.99
C GLU A 206 -30.68 -6.68 8.60
N PRO A 207 -31.24 -6.57 7.40
CA PRO A 207 -31.49 -5.27 6.84
C PRO A 207 -32.33 -4.56 7.88
N SER A 208 -31.87 -3.43 8.41
CA SER A 208 -32.65 -2.63 9.36
C SER A 208 -34.01 -2.28 8.72
N THR A 209 -34.12 -2.44 7.41
CA THR A 209 -35.34 -2.61 6.61
C THR A 209 -36.36 -3.62 7.15
N LEU A 210 -36.01 -4.81 7.66
CA LEU A 210 -36.97 -5.79 8.21
C LEU A 210 -37.56 -5.32 9.55
N ALA A 211 -36.74 -4.75 10.44
CA ALA A 211 -37.22 -4.17 11.70
C ALA A 211 -38.08 -2.91 11.44
N VAL A 212 -37.68 -2.05 10.50
CA VAL A 212 -38.43 -0.86 10.09
C VAL A 212 -39.70 -1.22 9.30
N LEU A 213 -39.69 -2.28 8.50
CA LEU A 213 -40.87 -2.84 7.81
C LEU A 213 -41.86 -3.43 8.83
N ALA A 214 -41.37 -4.15 9.85
CA ALA A 214 -42.21 -4.68 10.93
C ALA A 214 -42.83 -3.57 11.80
N LEU A 215 -42.07 -2.53 12.17
CA LEU A 215 -42.60 -1.38 12.92
C LEU A 215 -43.59 -0.54 12.09
N SER A 216 -43.37 -0.41 10.78
CA SER A 216 -44.31 0.31 9.91
C SER A 216 -45.61 -0.49 9.66
N LEU A 217 -45.54 -1.81 9.51
CA LEU A 217 -46.73 -2.68 9.43
C LEU A 217 -47.55 -2.67 10.73
N MET A 218 -46.92 -2.67 11.90
CA MET A 218 -47.62 -2.55 13.20
C MET A 218 -48.25 -1.16 13.39
N GLY A 219 -47.59 -0.10 12.92
CA GLY A 219 -48.16 1.26 12.92
C GLY A 219 -49.41 1.39 12.04
N PHE A 220 -49.45 0.71 10.89
CA PHE A 220 -50.61 0.68 9.99
C PHE A 220 -51.78 -0.15 10.53
N ALA A 221 -51.53 -1.27 11.20
CA ALA A 221 -52.58 -2.13 11.77
C ALA A 221 -53.29 -1.51 13.01
N SER A 222 -52.71 -0.47 13.63
CA SER A 222 -53.26 0.17 14.83
C SER A 222 -54.37 1.20 14.56
N ARG A 223 -54.60 1.59 13.30
CA ARG A 223 -55.66 2.56 12.96
C ARG A 223 -57.01 1.85 12.85
N LYS A 224 -57.73 1.76 13.97
CA LYS A 224 -59.16 1.41 13.99
C LYS A 224 -59.93 2.39 13.08
N PHE A 225 -60.45 1.91 11.96
CA PHE A 225 -61.46 2.62 11.19
C PHE A 225 -62.73 2.74 12.04
N SER A 226 -62.96 3.90 12.65
CA SER A 226 -64.24 4.23 13.27
C SER A 226 -65.22 4.59 12.16
N ILE A 227 -66.01 3.61 11.74
CA ILE A 227 -67.16 3.83 10.88
C ILE A 227 -68.27 4.40 11.77
N LYS A 228 -68.56 5.69 11.64
CA LYS A 228 -69.77 6.28 12.23
C LYS A 228 -70.97 5.86 11.39
N ALA A 229 -71.84 5.04 11.99
CA ALA A 229 -73.16 4.76 11.46
C ALA A 229 -74.03 6.04 11.54
N LYS A 230 -74.85 6.25 10.51
CA LYS A 230 -75.84 7.33 10.40
C LYS A 230 -77.07 7.03 11.23
#